data_AF-A0A443HKY7-F1
#
_entry.id   AF-A0A443HKY7-F1
#
_cell.length_a   1.000
_cell.length_b   1.000
_cell.length_c   1.000
_cell.angle_alpha   90.00
_cell.angle_beta   90.00
_cell.angle_gamma   90.00
#
_symmetry.space_group_name_H-M   'P 1'
#
loop_
_entity.id
_entity.type
_entity.pdbx_description
1 polymer ?
#
loop_
_entity_poly.entity_id
_entity_poly.type
_entity_poly.pdbx_seq_one_letter_code
_entity_poly.pdbx_strand_id
1 'polypeptide(L)'
;QANLRSSIAKLESQISETESQLAEARSRLKDKDDSRTVQRHIRLLHSYNEIKDVGQGLMGLIADARGVRHVDVQREFGIGEKD
;
A
#
# COMPACT_ATOMS: atom_id res chain seq x y z
N GLN A 1 -44.66 18.24 -0.15
CA GLN A 1 -44.55 16.83 0.29
C GLN A 1 -44.05 15.88 -0.81
N ALA A 2 -44.41 16.05 -2.09
CA ALA A 2 -43.94 15.19 -3.19
C ALA A 2 -42.41 15.17 -3.39
N ASN A 3 -41.74 16.32 -3.32
CA ASN A 3 -40.27 16.39 -3.47
C ASN A 3 -39.51 15.64 -2.37
N LEU A 4 -39.98 15.73 -1.12
CA LEU A 4 -39.39 14.99 0.00
C LEU A 4 -39.52 13.47 -0.20
N ARG A 5 -40.69 13.00 -0.65
CA ARG A 5 -40.90 11.57 -0.95
C ARG A 5 -40.01 11.08 -2.10
N SER A 6 -39.83 11.91 -3.14
CA SER A 6 -38.92 11.59 -4.25
C SER A 6 -37.46 11.51 -3.79
N SER A 7 -37.02 12.44 -2.94
CA SER A 7 -35.67 12.39 -2.35
C SER A 7 -35.47 11.18 -1.45
N ILE A 8 -36.48 10.81 -0.64
CA ILE A 8 -36.43 9.60 0.20
C ILE A 8 -36.27 8.36 -0.69
N ALA A 9 -37.11 8.19 -1.71
CA ALA A 9 -37.02 7.05 -2.63
C ALA A 9 -35.67 6.98 -3.36
N LYS A 10 -35.11 8.15 -3.74
CA LYS A 10 -33.79 8.21 -4.36
C LYS A 10 -32.68 7.79 -3.39
N LEU A 11 -32.73 8.25 -2.14
CA LEU A 11 -31.75 7.89 -1.11
C LEU A 11 -31.84 6.41 -0.74
N GLU A 12 -33.06 5.85 -0.65
CA GLU A 12 -33.27 4.41 -0.42
C GLU A 12 -32.67 3.57 -1.54
N SER A 13 -32.87 3.98 -2.80
CA SER A 13 -32.24 3.32 -3.96
C SER A 13 -30.71 3.39 -3.88
N GLN A 14 -30.14 4.54 -3.49
CA GLN A 14 -28.69 4.71 -3.36
C GLN A 14 -28.12 3.86 -2.22
N ILE A 15 -28.83 3.75 -1.10
CA ILE A 15 -28.44 2.88 0.02
C ILE A 15 -28.38 1.44 -0.45
N SER A 16 -29.45 0.94 -1.09
CA SER A 16 -29.50 -0.44 -1.57
C SER A 16 -28.39 -0.76 -2.58
N GLU A 17 -28.11 0.17 -3.49
CA GLU A 17 -27.04 -0.01 -4.48
C GLU A 17 -25.65 -0.02 -3.82
N THR A 18 -25.41 0.89 -2.88
CA THR A 18 -24.13 0.98 -2.14
C THR A 18 -23.91 -0.26 -1.26
N GLU A 19 -24.95 -0.76 -0.62
CA GLU A 19 -24.89 -1.99 0.19
C GLU A 19 -24.58 -3.21 -0.68
N SER A 20 -25.16 -3.31 -1.87
CA SER A 20 -24.85 -4.38 -2.82
C SER A 20 -23.39 -4.34 -3.27
N GLN A 21 -22.88 -3.16 -3.62
CA GLN A 21 -21.48 -2.97 -4.00
C GLN A 21 -20.52 -3.32 -2.85
N LEU A 22 -20.88 -2.93 -1.62
CA LEU A 22 -20.10 -3.28 -0.42
C LEU A 22 -20.06 -4.78 -0.17
N ALA A 23 -21.20 -5.47 -0.32
CA ALA A 23 -21.28 -6.92 -0.17
C ALA A 23 -20.44 -7.65 -1.22
N GLU A 24 -20.52 -7.21 -2.49
CA GLU A 24 -19.72 -7.77 -3.58
C GLU A 24 -18.22 -7.56 -3.34
N ALA A 25 -17.80 -6.34 -2.99
CA ALA A 25 -16.40 -6.02 -2.70
C ALA A 25 -15.86 -6.86 -1.53
N ARG A 26 -16.63 -7.00 -0.44
CA ARG A 26 -16.27 -7.84 0.71
C ARG A 26 -16.18 -9.32 0.37
N SER A 27 -16.99 -9.83 -0.55
CA SER A 27 -16.94 -11.25 -0.96
C SER A 27 -15.63 -11.61 -1.67
N ARG A 28 -14.97 -10.62 -2.29
CA ARG A 28 -13.67 -10.80 -2.98
C ARG A 28 -12.50 -10.78 -2.01
N LEU A 29 -12.71 -10.40 -0.74
CA LEU A 29 -11.66 -10.33 0.27
C LEU A 29 -11.50 -11.69 0.95
N LYS A 30 -10.26 -12.14 1.05
CA LYS A 30 -9.90 -13.43 1.66
C LYS A 30 -10.06 -13.41 3.19
N ASP A 31 -9.77 -12.25 3.80
CA ASP A 31 -9.90 -12.02 5.24
C ASP A 31 -11.12 -11.15 5.53
N LYS A 32 -11.80 -11.45 6.65
CA LYS A 32 -12.97 -10.70 7.11
C LYS A 32 -12.62 -9.33 7.70
N ASP A 33 -11.34 -9.10 8.02
CA ASP A 33 -10.80 -7.88 8.63
C ASP A 33 -9.87 -7.18 7.62
N ASP A 34 -10.51 -6.46 6.70
CA ASP A 34 -9.88 -5.75 5.58
C ASP A 34 -8.94 -4.64 6.06
N SER A 35 -9.36 -3.90 7.10
CA SER A 35 -8.61 -2.85 7.75
C SER A 35 -7.29 -3.35 8.35
N ARG A 36 -7.33 -4.47 9.09
CA ARG A 36 -6.11 -5.06 9.68
C ARG A 36 -5.12 -5.49 8.61
N THR A 37 -5.62 -6.07 7.51
CA THR A 37 -4.78 -6.51 6.40
C THR A 37 -4.06 -5.32 5.76
N VAL A 38 -4.80 -4.27 5.41
CA VAL A 38 -4.24 -3.04 4.85
C VAL A 38 -3.24 -2.41 5.81
N GLN A 39 -3.58 -2.28 7.10
CA GLN A 39 -2.70 -1.69 8.08
C GLN A 39 -1.39 -2.47 8.24
N ARG A 40 -1.46 -3.81 8.23
CA ARG A 40 -0.27 -4.68 8.26
C ARG A 40 0.63 -4.43 7.05
N HIS A 41 0.04 -4.39 5.85
CA HIS A 41 0.80 -4.12 4.62
C HIS A 41 1.44 -2.74 4.61
N ILE A 42 0.73 -1.70 5.08
CA ILE A 42 1.28 -0.35 5.23
C ILE A 42 2.51 -0.37 6.14
N ARG A 43 2.42 -1.03 7.31
CA ARG A 43 3.57 -1.12 8.24
C ARG A 43 4.75 -1.84 7.62
N LEU A 44 4.52 -2.99 6.98
CA LEU A 44 5.60 -3.74 6.32
C LEU A 44 6.29 -2.93 5.24
N LEU A 45 5.53 -2.19 4.43
CA LEU A 45 6.09 -1.35 3.37
C LEU A 45 6.92 -0.20 3.95
N HIS A 46 6.44 0.44 5.02
CA HIS A 46 7.21 1.49 5.70
C HIS A 46 8.51 0.95 6.29
N SER A 47 8.44 -0.17 7.00
CA SER A 47 9.64 -0.80 7.60
C SER A 47 10.64 -1.25 6.53
N TYR A 48 10.17 -1.76 5.40
CA TYR A 48 11.03 -2.12 4.27
C TYR A 48 11.70 -0.89 3.64
N ASN A 49 10.93 0.18 3.38
CA ASN A 49 11.50 1.40 2.79
C ASN A 49 12.53 2.03 3.73
N GLU A 50 12.24 2.09 5.03
CA GLU A 50 13.15 2.66 6.02
C GLU A 50 14.49 1.91 6.08
N ILE A 51 14.47 0.58 6.14
CA ILE A 51 15.72 -0.20 6.16
C ILE A 51 16.46 -0.14 4.81
N LYS A 52 15.72 -0.12 3.70
CA LYS A 52 16.30 0.06 2.36
C LYS A 52 17.01 1.40 2.26
N ASP A 53 16.39 2.50 2.68
CA ASP A 53 16.98 3.85 2.59
C ASP A 53 18.24 3.97 3.45
N VAL A 54 18.22 3.42 4.67
CA VAL A 54 19.42 3.35 5.52
C VAL A 54 20.52 2.53 4.86
N GLY A 55 20.21 1.34 4.34
CA GLY A 55 21.17 0.49 3.65
C GLY A 55 21.77 1.15 2.41
N GLN A 56 20.94 1.82 1.60
CA GLN A 56 21.38 2.57 0.42
C GLN A 56 22.29 3.74 0.78
N GLY A 57 21.98 4.46 1.86
CA GLY A 57 22.84 5.52 2.40
C GLY A 57 24.20 5.01 2.85
N LEU A 58 24.23 3.90 3.61
CA LEU A 58 25.49 3.27 4.05
C LEU A 58 26.32 2.79 2.86
N MET A 59 25.69 2.19 1.83
CA MET A 59 26.38 1.80 0.61
C MET A 59 26.94 2.99 -0.16
N GLY A 60 26.25 4.15 -0.15
CA GLY A 60 26.76 5.41 -0.69
C GLY A 60 28.06 5.83 -0.02
N LEU A 61 28.09 5.85 1.31
CA LEU A 61 29.29 6.19 2.07
C LEU A 61 30.45 5.22 1.81
N ILE A 62 30.18 3.92 1.66
CA ILE A 62 31.20 2.92 1.32
C ILE A 62 31.74 3.15 -0.10
N ALA A 63 30.86 3.44 -1.07
CA ALA A 63 31.24 3.71 -2.44
C ALA A 63 32.14 4.95 -2.53
N ASP A 64 31.75 6.04 -1.84
CA ASP A 64 32.52 7.27 -1.75
C ASP A 64 33.90 7.04 -1.11
N ALA A 65 33.96 6.32 0.01
CA ALA A 65 35.22 6.01 0.69
C ALA A 65 36.17 5.14 -0.16
N ARG A 66 35.62 4.27 -1.01
CA ARG A 66 36.38 3.38 -1.90
C ARG A 66 36.68 4.01 -3.27
N GLY A 67 36.06 5.15 -3.61
CA GLY A 67 36.16 5.77 -4.93
C GLY A 67 35.57 4.91 -6.06
N VAL A 68 34.59 4.06 -5.74
CA VAL A 68 33.92 3.17 -6.71
C VAL A 68 32.47 3.61 -6.91
N ARG A 69 31.79 3.08 -7.93
CA ARG A 69 30.38 3.42 -8.13
C ARG A 69 29.51 2.64 -7.17
N HIS A 70 28.42 3.26 -6.76
CA HIS A 70 27.43 2.68 -5.86
C HIS A 70 26.87 1.32 -6.34
N VAL A 71 26.64 1.17 -7.64
CA VAL A 71 26.19 -0.10 -8.26
C VAL A 71 27.21 -1.25 -8.13
N ASP A 72 28.50 -0.93 -8.03
CA ASP A 72 29.55 -1.93 -7.87
C ASP A 72 29.57 -2.45 -6.42
N VAL A 73 29.29 -1.58 -5.44
CA VAL A 73 29.11 -1.94 -4.03
C VAL A 73 27.82 -2.75 -3.83
N GLN A 74 26.70 -2.32 -4.42
CA GLN A 74 25.44 -3.09 -4.34
C GLN A 74 25.62 -4.53 -4.84
N ARG A 75 26.34 -4.71 -5.96
CA ARG A 75 26.62 -6.04 -6.52
C ARG A 75 27.50 -6.89 -5.58
N GLU A 76 28.50 -6.29 -4.93
CA GLU A 76 29.35 -6.96 -3.93
C GLU A 76 28.54 -7.46 -2.72
N PHE A 77 27.56 -6.67 -2.27
CA PHE A 77 26.66 -7.02 -1.18
C PHE A 77 25.44 -7.85 -1.62
N GLY A 78 25.37 -8.26 -2.89
CA GLY A 78 24.32 -9.15 -3.42
C GLY A 78 22.95 -8.49 -3.58
N ILE A 79 22.88 -7.16 -3.64
CA ILE A 79 21.64 -6.39 -3.84
C ILE A 79 21.44 -6.15 -5.34
N GLY A 80 20.32 -6.63 -5.89
CA GLY A 80 19.94 -6.40 -7.29
C GLY A 80 19.15 -5.10 -7.48
N GLU A 81 19.08 -4.61 -8.73
CA GLU A 81 18.29 -3.41 -9.10
C GLU A 81 16.77 -3.57 -8.85
N LYS A 82 16.29 -4.79 -8.56
CA LYS A 82 14.88 -5.12 -8.36
C LYS A 82 14.51 -5.36 -6.88
N ASP A 83 15.47 -5.23 -5.98
CA ASP A 83 15.31 -5.45 -4.53
C ASP A 83 15.29 -4.13 -3.73
#